data_AF-A0AA43JAG6-F1
#
_entry.id   AF-A0AA43JAG6-F1
#
_cell.length_a   1.000
_cell.length_b   1.000
_cell.length_c   1.000
_cell.angle_alpha   90.00
_cell.angle_beta   90.00
_cell.angle_gamma   90.00
#
_symmetry.space_group_name_H-M   'P 1'
#
loop_
_entity.id
_entity.type
_entity.pdbx_description
1 polymer ?
#
loop_
_entity_poly.entity_id
_entity_poly.type
_entity_poly.pdbx_seq_one_letter_code
_entity_poly.pdbx_strand_id
1 'polypeptide(L)'
;MDMTRGLFCGLCVQACPVDALAMTKEYEWAVDDKRDLFLNKQQLLAIGDRTFHTREKRLEFQHPNLAVFNIPLPDHPSKAW
;
A
#
# COMPACT_ATOMS: atom_id res chain seq x y z
N MET A 1 6.15 5.41 -6.70
CA MET A 1 4.79 5.62 -7.21
C MET A 1 4.72 7.05 -7.73
N ASP A 2 4.35 7.24 -9.00
CA ASP A 2 4.20 8.57 -9.60
C ASP A 2 2.74 9.02 -9.39
N MET A 3 2.53 9.94 -8.44
CA MET A 3 1.20 10.41 -8.08
C MET A 3 0.57 11.30 -9.16
N THR A 4 1.36 11.82 -10.11
CA THR A 4 0.86 12.68 -11.20
C THR A 4 0.22 11.90 -12.34
N ARG A 5 0.53 10.60 -12.44
CA ARG A 5 -0.05 9.70 -13.45
C ARG A 5 -1.13 8.79 -12.89
N GLY A 6 -1.25 8.72 -11.57
CA GLY A 6 -2.27 7.90 -10.91
C GLY A 6 -3.68 8.44 -11.19
N LEU A 7 -4.59 7.55 -11.60
CA LEU A 7 -6.00 7.90 -11.80
C LEU A 7 -6.85 7.81 -10.52
N PHE A 8 -6.26 7.36 -9.41
CA PHE A 8 -6.93 7.17 -8.11
C PHE A 8 -8.22 6.32 -8.18
N CYS A 9 -8.28 5.39 -9.14
CA CYS A 9 -9.45 4.56 -9.42
C CYS A 9 -9.56 3.30 -8.55
N GLY A 10 -8.59 3.03 -7.67
CA GLY A 10 -8.57 1.83 -6.81
C GLY A 10 -8.19 0.51 -7.51
N LEU A 11 -7.95 0.51 -8.83
CA LEU A 11 -7.58 -0.71 -9.56
C LEU A 11 -6.31 -1.38 -9.01
N CYS A 12 -5.32 -0.62 -8.53
CA CYS A 12 -4.12 -1.18 -7.94
C CYS A 12 -4.40 -1.91 -6.61
N VAL A 13 -5.37 -1.45 -5.81
CA VAL A 13 -5.80 -2.07 -4.55
C VAL A 13 -6.56 -3.38 -4.81
N GLN A 14 -7.36 -3.39 -5.87
CA GLN A 14 -8.07 -4.58 -6.34
C GLN A 14 -7.10 -5.58 -6.96
N ALA A 15 -6.26 -5.18 -7.90
CA ALA A 15 -5.32 -6.09 -8.56
C ALA A 15 -4.32 -6.74 -7.59
N CYS A 16 -4.05 -6.10 -6.45
CA CYS A 16 -3.10 -6.60 -5.46
C CYS A 16 -3.63 -7.88 -4.76
N PRO A 17 -3.03 -9.06 -4.98
CA PRO A 17 -3.51 -10.33 -4.41
C PRO A 17 -3.21 -10.47 -2.91
N VAL A 18 -2.51 -9.47 -2.37
CA VAL A 18 -1.82 -9.49 -1.09
C VAL A 18 -2.21 -8.35 -0.17
N ASP A 19 -3.05 -7.44 -0.69
CA ASP A 19 -3.48 -6.23 0.00
C ASP A 19 -2.31 -5.30 0.42
N ALA A 20 -1.22 -5.28 -0.37
CA ALA A 20 -0.07 -4.38 -0.16
C ALA A 20 -0.39 -2.91 -0.26
N LEU A 21 -1.42 -2.60 -1.04
CA LEU A 21 -1.81 -1.23 -1.34
C LEU A 21 -3.22 -1.03 -0.80
N ALA A 22 -3.40 0.09 -0.11
CA ALA A 22 -4.68 0.60 0.31
C ALA A 22 -4.79 2.06 -0.14
N MET A 23 -6.01 2.52 -0.41
CA MET A 23 -6.26 3.91 -0.79
C MET A 23 -6.59 4.71 0.46
N THR A 24 -5.79 5.75 0.73
CA THR A 24 -6.04 6.69 1.82
C THR A 24 -7.17 7.64 1.45
N LYS A 25 -7.75 8.33 2.45
CA LYS A 25 -8.73 9.41 2.24
C LYS A 25 -8.09 10.81 2.22
N GLU A 26 -6.76 10.87 2.29
CA GLU A 26 -6.01 12.12 2.27
C GLU A 26 -5.98 12.69 0.84
N TYR A 27 -6.36 13.96 0.67
CA TYR A 27 -6.45 14.61 -0.65
C TYR A 27 -5.63 15.91 -0.76
N GLU A 28 -5.14 16.45 0.35
CA GLU A 28 -4.42 17.74 0.43
C GLU A 28 -2.92 17.57 0.13
N TRP A 29 -2.60 17.22 -1.12
CA TRP A 29 -1.24 16.88 -1.57
C TRP A 29 -0.72 17.84 -2.66
N ALA A 30 -1.18 19.09 -2.65
CA ALA A 30 -0.71 20.10 -3.59
C ALA A 30 0.75 20.47 -3.27
N VAL A 31 1.60 20.42 -4.29
CA VAL A 31 3.02 20.80 -4.22
C VAL A 31 3.38 21.68 -5.42
N ASP A 32 4.41 22.50 -5.26
CA ASP A 32 4.88 23.40 -6.31
C ASP A 32 5.78 22.68 -7.34
N ASP A 33 6.59 21.70 -6.91
CA ASP A 33 7.42 20.88 -7.80
C ASP A 33 6.78 19.50 -8.04
N LYS A 34 6.61 19.15 -9.32
CA LYS A 34 6.16 17.83 -9.75
C LYS A 34 7.01 16.68 -9.17
N ARG A 35 8.30 16.92 -8.92
CA ARG A 35 9.24 15.91 -8.38
C ARG A 35 8.85 15.43 -6.99
N ASP A 36 8.19 16.27 -6.21
CA ASP A 36 7.77 15.94 -4.86
C ASP A 36 6.59 14.95 -4.84
N LEU A 37 5.91 14.77 -5.97
CA LEU A 37 4.85 13.77 -6.16
C LEU A 37 5.38 12.39 -6.60
N PHE A 38 6.70 12.20 -6.70
CA PHE A 38 7.31 10.89 -6.92
C PHE A 38 7.69 10.24 -5.58
N LEU A 39 6.81 9.36 -5.09
CA LEU A 39 6.99 8.71 -3.80
C LEU A 39 7.84 7.44 -3.91
N ASN A 40 8.84 7.33 -3.06
CA ASN A 40 9.64 6.12 -2.88
C ASN A 40 8.95 5.12 -1.90
N LYS A 41 9.51 3.91 -1.79
CA LYS A 41 8.96 2.86 -0.92
C LYS A 41 8.84 3.30 0.55
N GLN A 42 9.85 3.98 1.08
CA GLN A 42 9.87 4.38 2.49
C GLN A 42 8.81 5.44 2.79
N GLN A 43 8.62 6.39 1.88
CA GLN A 43 7.55 7.40 1.98
C GLN A 43 6.17 6.74 1.97
N LEU A 44 5.94 5.78 1.07
CA LEU A 44 4.66 5.04 1.02
C LEU A 44 4.39 4.27 2.33
N LEU A 45 5.41 3.65 2.92
CA LEU A 45 5.28 2.97 4.21
C LEU A 45 4.98 3.95 5.35
N ALA A 46 5.67 5.10 5.39
CA ALA A 46 5.43 6.13 6.39
C ALA A 46 4.01 6.71 6.32
N ILE A 47 3.48 6.90 5.10
CA ILE A 47 2.08 7.30 4.89
C ILE A 47 1.14 6.21 5.42
N GLY A 48 1.42 4.94 5.08
CA GLY A 48 0.62 3.81 5.56
C GLY A 48 0.56 3.75 7.09
N ASP A 49 1.71 3.87 7.77
CA ASP A 49 1.80 3.85 9.22
C ASP A 49 1.10 5.05 9.89
N ARG A 50 1.11 6.22 9.23
CA ARG A 50 0.39 7.41 9.71
C ARG A 50 -1.12 7.29 9.52
N THR A 51 -1.58 6.84 8.35
CA THR A 51 -3.00 6.89 7.98
C THR A 51 -3.79 5.68 8.51
N PHE A 52 -3.15 4.51 8.63
CA PHE A 52 -3.81 3.27 9.06
C PHE A 52 -3.26 2.79 10.41
N HIS A 53 -3.77 3.36 11.50
CA HIS A 53 -3.35 3.00 12.87
C HIS A 53 -3.65 1.54 13.25
N THR A 54 -4.76 0.99 12.74
CA THR A 54 -5.15 -0.41 12.94
C THR A 54 -4.90 -1.16 11.64
N ARG A 55 -3.89 -2.04 11.62
CA ARG A 55 -3.62 -2.92 10.48
C ARG A 55 -4.71 -3.99 10.43
N GLU A 56 -5.61 -3.91 9.44
CA GLU A 56 -6.82 -4.75 9.35
C GLU A 56 -6.57 -6.27 9.21
N LYS A 57 -5.33 -6.73 9.02
CA LYS A 57 -4.97 -8.16 8.97
C LYS A 57 -3.87 -8.53 9.98
N ARG A 58 -4.05 -9.67 10.65
CA ARG A 58 -3.31 -10.09 11.85
C ARG A 58 -1.84 -10.49 11.56
N LEU A 59 -0.96 -10.11 12.49
CA LEU A 59 0.50 -10.24 12.49
C LEU A 59 1.08 -11.67 12.59
N GLU A 60 0.26 -12.73 12.62
CA GLU A 60 0.72 -14.09 12.99
C GLU A 60 1.56 -14.82 11.91
N PHE A 61 1.77 -14.21 10.74
CA PHE A 61 2.50 -14.80 9.61
C PHE A 61 3.79 -14.03 9.22
N GLN A 62 4.59 -13.55 10.19
CA GLN A 62 5.76 -12.71 9.92
C GLN A 62 7.12 -13.38 10.20
N HIS A 63 7.94 -13.58 9.15
CA HIS A 63 9.37 -13.87 9.31
C HIS A 63 10.14 -12.58 9.70
N PRO A 64 11.19 -12.65 10.54
CA PRO A 64 11.87 -11.49 11.15
C PRO A 64 12.43 -10.38 10.24
N ASN A 65 12.44 -10.55 8.91
CA ASN A 65 12.95 -9.53 7.96
C ASN A 65 11.95 -9.18 6.84
N LEU A 66 10.69 -9.60 6.95
CA LEU A 66 9.65 -9.31 5.98
C LEU A 66 8.57 -8.48 6.69
N ALA A 67 8.48 -7.17 6.40
CA ALA A 67 7.22 -6.47 6.64
C ALA A 67 6.23 -7.00 5.60
N VAL A 68 5.46 -8.01 6.01
CA VAL A 68 4.80 -8.96 5.12
C VAL A 68 3.72 -8.32 4.28
N PHE A 69 3.98 -8.24 2.98
CA PHE A 69 2.94 -8.32 1.97
C PHE A 69 3.19 -9.56 1.12
N ASN A 70 2.45 -10.61 1.47
CA ASN A 70 2.19 -11.91 0.81
C ASN A 70 3.18 -12.24 -0.35
N ILE A 71 4.21 -12.98 0.00
CA ILE A 71 4.62 -14.09 -0.85
C ILE A 71 3.49 -15.14 -0.69
N PRO A 72 2.99 -15.77 -1.76
CA PRO A 72 1.94 -16.77 -1.64
C PRO A 72 2.45 -17.91 -0.75
N LEU A 73 1.93 -17.96 0.48
CA LEU A 73 2.02 -19.15 1.31
C LEU A 73 1.00 -20.16 0.75
N PRO A 74 1.32 -21.47 0.71
CA PRO A 74 0.44 -22.50 0.18
C PRO A 74 -0.98 -22.50 0.78
N ASP A 75 -1.13 -21.95 1.98
CA ASP A 75 -2.34 -22.09 2.81
C ASP A 75 -3.15 -20.78 2.97
N HIS A 76 -2.79 -19.67 2.30
CA HIS A 76 -3.59 -18.43 2.34
C HIS A 76 -4.34 -18.24 1.01
N PRO A 77 -5.68 -18.15 1.01
CA PRO A 77 -6.41 -17.88 -0.23
C PRO A 77 -6.03 -16.47 -0.72
N SER A 78 -5.46 -16.38 -1.92
CA SER A 78 -5.35 -15.11 -2.65
C SER A 78 -6.74 -14.50 -2.81
N LYS A 79 -6.86 -13.16 -2.85
CA LYS A 79 -8.14 -12.50 -3.15
C LYS A 79 -8.81 -13.19 -4.34
N ALA A 80 -9.98 -13.78 -4.08
CA ALA A 80 -10.73 -14.55 -5.07
C ALA A 80 -11.39 -13.58 -6.05
N TRP A 81 -10.77 -13.42 -7.20
CA TRP A 81 -11.40 -12.95 -8.43
C TRP A 81 -11.20 -14.04 -9.47
#